data_AF-A0A822AXH2-F1
#
_entry.id   AF-A0A822AXH2-F1
#
_cell.length_a   1.000
_cell.length_b   1.000
_cell.length_c   1.000
_cell.angle_alpha   90.00
_cell.angle_beta   90.00
_cell.angle_gamma   90.00
#
_symmetry.space_group_name_H-M   'P 1'
#
loop_
_entity.id
_entity.type
_entity.pdbx_description
1 polymer ?
#
loop_
_entity_poly.entity_id
_entity_poly.type
_entity_poly.pdbx_seq_one_letter_code
_entity_poly.pdbx_strand_id
1 'polypeptide(L)'
;NDNTMNIYILFFFIWHLLSFVLCNKPCSREGSRIVRDYFTRALGPIFEKNHIAIPLECAFSPMRDVFYRQELHKLKISNDKWLCKFCNKTFLSEYYLDMHFVNRHNNTLLQVKRFRICF
;
A
#
# COMPACT_ATOMS: atom_id res chain seq x y z
N ASN A 1 29.33 -38.10 -10.80
CA ASN A 1 28.13 -37.56 -11.46
C ASN A 1 26.95 -37.38 -10.52
N ASP A 2 26.74 -38.22 -9.51
CA ASP A 2 25.57 -38.08 -8.60
C ASP A 2 25.67 -36.91 -7.61
N ASN A 3 26.87 -36.61 -7.10
CA ASN A 3 27.05 -35.49 -6.16
C ASN A 3 26.86 -34.13 -6.82
N THR A 4 27.25 -33.98 -8.08
CA THR A 4 27.08 -32.73 -8.83
C THR A 4 25.60 -32.47 -9.12
N MET A 5 24.84 -33.50 -9.49
CA MET A 5 23.40 -33.40 -9.73
C MET A 5 22.63 -33.02 -8.45
N ASN A 6 23.00 -33.59 -7.29
CA ASN A 6 22.41 -33.21 -5.99
C ASN A 6 22.67 -31.75 -5.61
N ILE A 7 23.86 -31.23 -5.92
CA ILE A 7 24.22 -29.83 -5.66
C ILE A 7 23.36 -28.87 -6.50
N TYR A 8 23.15 -29.15 -7.79
CA TYR A 8 22.28 -28.32 -8.64
C TYR A 8 20.82 -28.33 -8.18
N ILE A 9 20.32 -29.48 -7.71
CA ILE A 9 18.98 -29.60 -7.14
C ILE A 9 18.83 -28.75 -5.87
N LEU A 10 19.81 -28.78 -4.97
CA LEU A 10 19.85 -27.94 -3.78
C LEU A 10 19.86 -26.44 -4.14
N PHE A 11 20.67 -26.01 -5.12
CA PHE A 11 20.67 -24.63 -5.59
C PHE A 11 19.33 -24.20 -6.20
N PHE A 12 18.65 -25.09 -6.94
CA PHE A 12 17.33 -24.82 -7.49
C PHE A 12 16.27 -24.62 -6.39
N PHE A 13 16.29 -25.47 -5.36
CA PHE A 13 15.40 -25.31 -4.20
C PHE A 13 15.72 -24.03 -3.40
N ILE A 14 16.99 -23.72 -3.18
CA ILE A 14 17.41 -22.49 -2.52
C ILE A 14 16.97 -21.27 -3.35
N TRP A 15 17.12 -21.29 -4.67
CA TRP A 15 16.67 -20.22 -5.57
C TRP A 15 15.15 -20.04 -5.54
N HIS A 16 14.38 -21.14 -5.57
CA HIS A 16 12.92 -21.10 -5.46
C HIS A 16 12.45 -20.58 -4.09
N LEU A 17 13.11 -20.99 -3.01
CA LEU A 17 12.83 -20.49 -1.67
C LEU A 17 13.19 -19.00 -1.54
N LEU A 18 14.33 -18.58 -2.09
CA LEU A 18 14.75 -17.17 -2.09
C LEU A 18 13.79 -16.29 -2.89
N SER A 19 13.34 -16.76 -4.05
CA SER A 19 12.37 -16.08 -4.92
C SER A 19 11.00 -15.95 -4.24
N PHE A 20 10.55 -16.98 -3.51
CA PHE A 20 9.31 -16.94 -2.75
C PHE A 20 9.35 -15.95 -1.56
N VAL A 21 10.51 -15.85 -0.88
CA VAL A 21 10.69 -14.93 0.26
C VAL A 21 10.76 -13.47 -0.19
N LEU A 22 11.34 -13.16 -1.35
CA LEU A 22 11.49 -11.79 -1.85
C LEU A 22 10.16 -11.10 -2.23
N CYS A 23 9.09 -11.86 -2.50
CA CYS A 23 7.83 -11.34 -3.05
C CYS A 23 6.72 -11.06 -2.00
N ASN A 24 6.99 -11.28 -0.71
CA ASN A 24 6.02 -11.07 0.37
C ASN A 24 6.36 -9.87 1.28
N LYS A 25 6.87 -8.77 0.70
CA LYS A 25 7.00 -7.54 1.49
C LYS A 25 5.62 -6.88 1.65
N PRO A 26 5.18 -6.59 2.89
CA PRO A 26 3.94 -5.84 3.10
C PRO A 26 4.07 -4.46 2.46
N CYS A 27 2.97 -3.93 1.92
CA CYS A 27 2.96 -2.61 1.30
C CYS A 27 3.42 -1.55 2.32
N SER A 28 4.36 -0.70 1.93
CA SER A 28 4.82 0.41 2.79
C SER A 28 3.80 1.55 2.72
N ARG A 29 3.09 1.81 3.82
CA ARG A 29 2.11 2.91 3.90
C ARG A 29 2.71 4.27 3.53
N GLU A 30 3.95 4.53 3.96
CA GLU A 30 4.65 5.78 3.66
C GLU A 30 4.93 5.89 2.15
N GLY A 31 5.39 4.80 1.53
CA GLY A 31 5.57 4.72 0.08
C GLY A 31 4.25 5.03 -0.65
N SER A 32 3.15 4.44 -0.18
CA SER A 32 1.83 4.64 -0.77
C SER A 32 1.41 6.10 -0.74
N ARG A 33 1.71 6.78 0.37
CA ARG A 33 1.40 8.20 0.53
C ARG A 33 2.19 9.06 -0.45
N ILE A 34 3.49 8.81 -0.60
CA ILE A 34 4.35 9.53 -1.55
C ILE A 34 3.85 9.36 -2.98
N VAL A 35 3.58 8.12 -3.40
CA VAL A 35 3.11 7.83 -4.77
C VAL A 35 1.74 8.46 -5.01
N ARG A 36 0.80 8.33 -4.07
CA ARG A 36 -0.54 8.94 -4.17
C ARG A 36 -0.45 10.44 -4.30
N ASP A 37 0.36 11.09 -3.47
CA ASP A 37 0.54 12.54 -3.48
C ASP A 37 1.17 13.01 -4.81
N TYR A 38 2.23 12.35 -5.27
CA TYR A 38 2.81 12.63 -6.58
C TYR A 38 1.80 12.48 -7.72
N PHE A 39 1.08 11.35 -7.77
CA PHE A 39 0.12 11.08 -8.84
C PHE A 39 -1.04 12.07 -8.82
N THR A 40 -1.58 12.38 -7.63
CA THR A 40 -2.68 13.33 -7.47
C THR A 40 -2.26 14.73 -7.92
N ARG A 41 -1.07 15.18 -7.53
CA ARG A 41 -0.55 16.51 -7.91
C ARG A 41 -0.16 16.60 -9.39
N ALA A 42 0.50 15.57 -9.94
CA ALA A 42 1.04 15.61 -11.29
C ALA A 42 -0.01 15.27 -12.37
N LEU A 43 -0.87 14.28 -12.11
CA LEU A 43 -1.77 13.72 -13.11
C LEU A 43 -3.24 14.04 -12.84
N GLY A 44 -3.64 14.32 -11.59
CA GLY A 44 -5.00 14.71 -11.22
C GLY A 44 -5.58 15.83 -12.11
N PRO A 45 -4.89 16.98 -12.26
CA PRO A 45 -5.37 18.08 -13.11
C PRO A 45 -5.54 17.69 -14.58
N ILE A 46 -4.74 16.74 -15.08
CA ILE A 46 -4.81 16.27 -16.47
C ILE A 46 -6.08 15.43 -16.67
N PHE A 47 -6.38 14.52 -15.74
CA PHE A 47 -7.62 13.73 -15.79
C PHE A 47 -8.86 14.60 -15.68
N GLU A 48 -8.86 15.56 -14.74
CA GLU A 48 -9.98 16.50 -14.54
C GLU A 48 -10.22 17.37 -15.77
N LYS A 49 -9.16 17.98 -16.33
CA LYS A 49 -9.25 18.85 -17.51
C LYS A 49 -9.80 18.14 -18.74
N ASN A 50 -9.45 16.86 -18.92
CA ASN A 50 -9.89 16.08 -20.09
C ASN A 50 -11.19 15.30 -19.83
N HIS A 51 -11.80 15.42 -18.64
CA HIS A 51 -12.96 14.63 -18.21
C HIS A 51 -12.74 13.12 -18.35
N ILE A 52 -11.50 12.65 -18.13
CA ILE A 52 -11.13 11.24 -18.23
C ILE A 52 -11.17 10.61 -16.84
N ALA A 53 -11.99 9.58 -16.68
CA ALA A 53 -11.94 8.76 -15.47
C ALA A 53 -10.69 7.87 -15.46
N ILE A 54 -10.05 7.70 -14.30
CA ILE A 54 -8.90 6.80 -14.16
C ILE A 54 -9.41 5.36 -14.32
N PRO A 55 -8.94 4.61 -15.35
CA PRO A 55 -9.47 3.29 -15.61
C PRO A 55 -9.13 2.31 -14.48
N LEU A 56 -10.00 1.32 -14.28
CA LEU A 56 -9.82 0.27 -13.27
C LEU A 56 -8.64 -0.64 -13.58
N GLU A 57 -7.96 -0.49 -14.71
CA GLU A 57 -6.75 -1.20 -15.13
C GLU A 57 -5.47 -0.41 -14.82
N CYS A 58 -5.54 0.92 -14.66
CA CYS A 58 -4.37 1.79 -14.42
C CYS A 58 -3.72 1.56 -13.04
N ALA A 59 -2.49 1.03 -12.97
CA ALA A 59 -1.81 0.69 -11.72
C ALA A 59 -2.02 1.71 -10.56
N PHE A 60 -2.03 3.01 -10.85
CA PHE A 60 -2.20 4.12 -9.91
C PHE A 60 -3.64 4.52 -9.56
N SER A 61 -4.64 3.73 -9.97
CA SER A 61 -6.04 3.99 -9.61
C SER A 61 -6.21 4.02 -8.10
N PRO A 62 -6.96 5.00 -7.54
CA PRO A 62 -7.29 5.04 -6.12
C PRO A 62 -7.94 3.74 -5.60
N MET A 63 -8.64 3.01 -6.47
CA MET A 63 -9.27 1.72 -6.13
C MET A 63 -8.25 0.60 -5.87
N ARG A 64 -6.99 0.77 -6.30
CA ARG A 64 -5.89 -0.18 -6.07
C ARG A 64 -5.02 0.14 -4.86
N ASP A 65 -5.17 1.33 -4.31
CA ASP A 65 -4.37 1.76 -3.17
C ASP A 65 -4.93 1.16 -1.89
N VAL A 66 -4.20 0.18 -1.34
CA VAL A 66 -4.57 -0.63 -0.18
C VAL A 66 -4.96 0.23 1.03
N PHE A 67 -4.28 1.38 1.20
CA PHE A 67 -4.49 2.28 2.34
C PHE A 67 -5.45 3.44 2.05
N TYR A 68 -5.94 3.57 0.80
CA TYR A 68 -6.75 4.69 0.35
C TYR A 68 -7.89 5.03 1.31
N ARG A 69 -8.67 4.00 1.71
CA ARG A 69 -9.80 4.19 2.62
C ARG A 69 -9.36 4.74 3.98
N GLN A 70 -8.27 4.24 4.54
CA GLN A 70 -7.79 4.69 5.85
C GLN A 70 -7.25 6.12 5.80
N GLU A 71 -6.55 6.48 4.73
CA GLU A 71 -6.00 7.81 4.53
C GLU A 71 -7.11 8.87 4.37
N LEU A 72 -8.22 8.55 3.68
CA LEU A 72 -9.41 9.41 3.62
C LEU A 72 -10.07 9.63 5.00
N HIS A 73 -9.89 8.69 5.93
CA HIS A 73 -10.44 8.74 7.28
C HIS A 73 -9.49 9.35 8.30
N LYS A 74 -8.39 9.94 7.86
CA LYS A 74 -7.59 10.85 8.69
C LYS A 74 -8.20 12.24 8.68
N LEU A 75 -8.15 12.92 9.83
CA LEU A 75 -8.41 14.34 9.93
C LEU A 75 -7.32 14.99 10.77
N LYS A 76 -6.57 15.92 10.19
CA LYS A 76 -5.64 16.76 10.96
C LYS A 76 -6.45 17.91 11.58
N ILE A 77 -6.60 17.89 12.90
CA ILE A 77 -7.35 18.91 13.65
C ILE A 77 -6.43 20.10 13.96
N SER A 78 -5.19 19.83 14.35
CA SER A 78 -4.16 20.84 14.61
C SER A 78 -2.78 20.27 14.27
N ASN A 79 -1.71 21.05 14.47
CA ASN A 79 -0.34 20.60 14.19
C ASN A 79 -0.02 19.23 14.82
N ASP A 80 -0.39 19.05 16.09
CA ASP A 80 -0.12 17.83 16.86
C ASP A 80 -1.40 17.05 17.23
N LYS A 81 -2.47 17.18 16.44
CA LYS A 81 -3.72 16.42 16.69
C LYS A 81 -4.30 15.85 15.42
N TRP A 82 -4.48 14.54 15.45
CA TRP A 82 -5.08 13.74 14.39
C TRP A 82 -6.29 12.99 14.91
N LEU A 83 -7.34 12.87 14.10
CA LEU A 83 -8.57 12.17 14.44
C LEU A 83 -8.82 11.03 13.45
N CYS A 84 -9.16 9.87 14.00
CA CYS A 84 -9.68 8.74 13.25
C CYS A 84 -11.17 8.95 12.97
N LYS A 85 -11.57 9.17 11.71
CA LYS A 85 -12.98 9.33 11.34
C LYS A 85 -13.80 8.03 11.42
N PHE A 86 -13.18 6.85 11.60
CA PHE A 86 -13.94 5.62 11.81
C PHE A 86 -14.54 5.51 13.22
N CYS A 87 -13.85 6.04 14.23
CA CYS A 87 -14.23 5.83 15.64
C CYS A 87 -14.07 7.07 16.52
N ASN A 88 -13.77 8.23 15.92
CA ASN A 88 -13.62 9.54 16.55
C ASN A 88 -12.58 9.62 17.68
N LYS A 89 -11.59 8.72 17.69
CA LYS A 89 -10.44 8.81 18.61
C LYS A 89 -9.39 9.79 18.10
N THR A 90 -8.81 10.56 19.01
CA THR A 90 -7.75 11.53 18.71
C THR A 90 -6.36 11.00 19.11
N PHE A 91 -5.34 11.42 18.36
CA PHE A 91 -3.95 10.99 18.48
C PHE A 91 -3.02 12.19 18.38
N LEU A 92 -1.87 12.12 19.06
CA LEU A 92 -0.88 13.21 19.13
C LEU A 92 -0.11 13.39 17.80
N SER A 93 -0.05 12.36 16.97
CA SER A 93 0.65 12.41 15.69
C SER A 93 0.00 11.48 14.69
N GLU A 94 0.31 11.70 13.41
CA GLU A 94 -0.14 10.83 12.33
C GLU A 94 0.38 9.40 12.52
N TYR A 95 1.61 9.26 13.03
CA TYR A 95 2.23 7.97 13.33
C TYR A 95 1.38 7.13 14.29
N TYR A 96 0.90 7.72 15.40
CA TYR A 96 0.05 6.99 16.34
C TYR A 96 -1.33 6.65 15.75
N LEU A 97 -1.87 7.50 14.87
CA LEU A 97 -3.09 7.20 14.13
C LEU A 97 -2.88 6.05 13.12
N ASP A 98 -1.74 6.00 12.45
CA ASP A 98 -1.37 4.91 11.53
C ASP A 98 -1.24 3.58 12.27
N MET A 99 -0.56 3.56 13.42
CA MET A 99 -0.51 2.37 14.28
C MET A 99 -1.92 1.95 14.75
N HIS A 100 -2.79 2.92 15.07
CA HIS A 100 -4.18 2.63 15.42
C HIS A 100 -4.94 1.97 14.26
N PHE A 101 -4.73 2.40 13.01
CA PHE A 101 -5.35 1.74 11.87
C PHE A 101 -4.89 0.30 11.71
N VAL A 102 -3.59 0.03 11.89
CA VAL A 102 -3.04 -1.35 11.84
C VAL A 102 -3.66 -2.23 12.93
N ASN A 103 -3.79 -1.70 14.15
CA ASN A 103 -4.23 -2.50 15.30
C ASN A 103 -5.75 -2.65 15.42
N ARG A 104 -6.53 -1.65 15.00
CA ARG A 104 -7.98 -1.58 15.27
C ARG A 104 -8.85 -1.52 14.03
N HIS A 105 -8.31 -1.14 12.88
CA HIS A 105 -9.05 -1.00 11.63
C HIS A 105 -8.37 -1.72 10.46
N ASN A 106 -7.65 -2.81 10.73
CA ASN A 106 -6.99 -3.60 9.68
C ASN A 106 -7.97 -4.12 8.63
N ASN A 107 -9.20 -4.41 9.05
CA ASN A 107 -10.30 -4.85 8.19
C ASN A 107 -10.79 -3.78 7.19
N THR A 108 -10.33 -2.53 7.32
CA THR A 108 -10.73 -1.43 6.42
C THR A 108 -9.81 -1.26 5.21
N LEU A 109 -8.75 -2.06 5.10
CA LEU A 109 -7.88 -2.08 3.92
C LEU A 109 -8.64 -2.53 2.67
N LEU A 110 -8.30 -1.94 1.52
CA LEU A 110 -8.87 -2.38 0.24
C LEU A 110 -8.25 -3.72 -0.19
N GLN A 111 -9.09 -4.66 -0.60
CA GLN A 111 -8.64 -5.95 -1.13
C GLN A 111 -8.33 -5.83 -2.63
N VAL A 112 -7.05 -5.74 -2.97
CA VAL A 112 -6.58 -5.72 -4.36
C VAL A 112 -6.44 -7.15 -4.89
N LYS A 113 -7.35 -7.56 -5.79
CA LYS A 113 -7.46 -8.94 -6.27
C LYS A 113 -6.59 -9.31 -7.48
N ARG A 114 -5.83 -8.39 -8.09
CA ARG A 114 -5.30 -8.67 -9.45
C ARG A 114 -3.80 -8.43 -9.69
N PHE A 115 -3.12 -7.57 -8.95
CA PHE A 115 -1.66 -7.44 -9.00
C PHE A 115 -1.18 -6.94 -7.64
N ARG A 116 -0.22 -7.65 -7.01
CA ARG A 116 0.42 -7.22 -5.76
C ARG A 116 1.42 -6.10 -6.02
N ILE A 117 0.98 -5.01 -6.66
CA ILE A 117 1.78 -3.81 -6.74
C ILE A 117 1.37 -2.95 -5.55
N CYS A 118 2.18 -3.06 -4.51
CA CYS A 118 2.17 -2.13 -3.40
C CYS A 118 2.83 -0.84 -3.87
N PHE A 119 2.04 0.20 -4.10
CA PHE A 119 2.55 1.56 -4.07
C PHE A 119 2.54 1.99 -2.62
#